data_AF-A0A1I2UHI7-F1
#
_entry.id   AF-A0A1I2UHI7-F1
#
_cell.length_a   1.000
_cell.length_b   1.000
_cell.length_c   1.000
_cell.angle_alpha   90.00
_cell.angle_beta   90.00
_cell.angle_gamma   90.00
#
_symmetry.space_group_name_H-M   'P 1'
#
loop_
_entity.id
_entity.type
_entity.pdbx_description
1 polymer ?
#
loop_
_entity_poly.entity_id
_entity_poly.type
_entity_poly.pdbx_seq_one_letter_code
_entity_poly.pdbx_strand_id
1 'polypeptide(L)'
;MSPSPPAEVSKSSKGKRRQALSPQPEKIRYARAKFDAVVLVCTKCLKRQGLPKGTLRSVLKRAMKVRAGPSKDRHAKPRLVEVGCLGPCPKRAVAVATTASLARGRIALVDPAGDRQAILDALLPDFGPKATLTPPGGSVDTSPA
;
A
#
# COMPACT_ATOMS: atom_id res chain seq x y z
N MET A 1 3.56 -12.77 -76.31
CA MET A 1 3.59 -12.46 -74.87
C MET A 1 4.86 -13.01 -74.27
N SER A 2 5.46 -12.19 -73.41
CA SER A 2 6.78 -12.15 -72.78
C SER A 2 7.43 -13.46 -72.25
N PRO A 3 8.76 -13.45 -72.05
CA PRO A 3 9.56 -14.60 -71.58
C PRO A 3 9.47 -14.83 -70.05
N SER A 4 9.86 -16.03 -69.61
CA SER A 4 10.20 -16.38 -68.20
C SER A 4 11.53 -15.72 -67.76
N PRO A 5 12.10 -15.87 -66.52
CA PRO A 5 11.70 -16.44 -65.21
C PRO A 5 12.03 -15.40 -64.05
N PRO A 6 12.35 -15.66 -62.74
CA PRO A 6 12.58 -16.92 -62.01
C PRO A 6 12.04 -17.06 -60.57
N ALA A 7 12.12 -18.32 -60.12
CA ALA A 7 12.36 -18.87 -58.78
C ALA A 7 12.02 -18.04 -57.53
N GLU A 8 11.21 -18.63 -56.64
CA GLU A 8 11.59 -18.59 -55.23
C GLU A 8 11.27 -19.90 -54.48
N VAL A 9 12.33 -20.34 -53.81
CA VAL A 9 12.43 -21.45 -52.87
C VAL A 9 11.56 -21.16 -51.65
N SER A 10 10.69 -22.09 -51.24
CA SER A 10 10.13 -22.08 -49.88
C SER A 10 10.52 -23.36 -49.16
N LYS A 11 11.68 -23.26 -48.50
CA LYS A 11 12.17 -24.25 -47.54
C LYS A 11 11.21 -24.34 -46.35
N SER A 12 10.86 -25.58 -46.03
CA SER A 12 10.29 -26.02 -44.76
C SER A 12 11.02 -25.37 -43.57
N SER A 13 10.35 -24.48 -42.85
CA SER A 13 10.74 -24.11 -41.49
C SER A 13 9.70 -24.66 -40.52
N LYS A 14 10.14 -25.61 -39.69
CA LYS A 14 9.42 -26.18 -38.56
C LYS A 14 8.97 -25.06 -37.63
N GLY A 15 7.73 -24.61 -37.81
CA GLY A 15 7.02 -23.79 -36.84
C GLY A 15 6.82 -24.59 -35.57
N LYS A 16 7.76 -24.47 -34.63
CA LYS A 16 7.63 -24.96 -33.26
C LYS A 16 6.39 -24.30 -32.67
N ARG A 17 5.25 -25.02 -32.71
CA ARG A 17 4.01 -24.67 -32.01
C ARG A 17 4.42 -24.24 -30.61
N ARG A 18 4.40 -22.93 -30.34
CA ARG A 18 4.55 -22.39 -29.00
C ARG A 18 3.31 -22.86 -28.25
N GLN A 19 3.42 -23.99 -27.57
CA GLN A 19 2.37 -24.44 -26.67
C GLN A 19 2.18 -23.32 -25.65
N ALA A 20 0.99 -22.73 -25.66
CA ALA A 20 0.57 -21.76 -24.67
C ALA A 20 0.68 -22.45 -23.30
N LEU A 21 1.67 -22.02 -22.50
CA LEU A 21 1.82 -22.50 -21.14
C LEU A 21 0.62 -21.94 -20.36
N SER A 22 -0.41 -22.77 -20.18
CA SER A 22 -1.53 -22.49 -19.30
C SER A 22 -0.99 -22.11 -17.91
N PRO A 23 -1.39 -20.97 -17.31
CA PRO A 23 -0.91 -20.57 -16.00
C PRO A 23 -1.45 -21.56 -14.98
N GLN A 24 -0.58 -22.44 -14.50
CA GLN A 24 -0.90 -23.28 -13.35
C GLN A 24 -1.02 -22.36 -12.14
N PRO A 25 -2.06 -22.48 -11.31
CA PRO A 25 -2.23 -21.65 -10.13
C PRO A 25 -1.01 -21.88 -9.22
N GLU A 26 -0.17 -20.85 -9.14
CA GLU A 26 1.06 -20.88 -8.37
C GLU A 26 0.71 -21.18 -6.90
N LYS A 27 1.49 -22.04 -6.24
CA LYS A 27 1.19 -22.49 -4.87
C LYS A 27 1.47 -21.36 -3.87
N ILE A 28 0.52 -20.44 -3.73
CA ILE A 28 0.58 -19.33 -2.76
C ILE A 28 0.32 -19.88 -1.35
N ARG A 29 1.20 -19.56 -0.40
CA ARG A 29 1.06 -19.89 1.03
C ARG A 29 0.96 -18.62 1.85
N TYR A 30 0.05 -18.60 2.83
CA TYR A 30 -0.16 -17.49 3.73
C TYR A 30 0.36 -17.81 5.13
N ALA A 31 0.94 -16.80 5.79
CA ALA A 31 1.32 -16.87 7.20
C ALA A 31 0.52 -15.84 8.00
N ARG A 32 0.29 -16.10 9.29
CA ARG A 32 -0.42 -15.15 10.16
C ARG A 32 0.46 -13.92 10.44
N ALA A 33 -0.05 -12.74 10.10
CA ALA A 33 0.54 -11.47 10.51
C ALA A 33 0.23 -11.19 11.99
N LYS A 34 1.19 -10.63 12.73
CA LYS A 34 1.05 -10.21 14.13
C LYS A 34 0.85 -8.68 14.26
N PHE A 35 0.23 -8.06 13.26
CA PHE A 35 -0.08 -6.63 13.22
C PHE A 35 -1.44 -6.45 12.55
N ASP A 36 -2.23 -5.49 13.03
CA ASP A 36 -3.61 -5.31 12.56
C ASP A 36 -3.68 -4.31 11.40
N ALA A 37 -2.63 -3.51 11.21
CA ALA A 37 -2.53 -2.62 10.06
C ALA A 37 -1.09 -2.27 9.69
N VAL A 38 -0.97 -1.68 8.49
CA VAL A 38 0.28 -1.11 7.98
C VAL A 38 0.08 0.37 7.71
N VAL A 39 1.03 1.18 8.21
CA VAL A 39 1.12 2.61 7.93
C VAL A 39 2.33 2.83 7.02
N LEU A 40 2.07 3.31 5.81
CA LEU A 40 3.05 3.55 4.76
C LEU A 40 3.47 5.01 4.77
N VAL A 41 4.77 5.28 4.83
CA VAL A 41 5.33 6.64 4.86
C VAL A 41 6.20 6.88 3.63
N CYS A 42 5.91 7.94 2.86
CA CYS A 42 6.67 8.29 1.67
C CYS A 42 8.06 8.87 2.00
N THR A 43 9.11 8.09 1.73
CA THR A 43 10.50 8.52 1.97
C THR A 43 10.95 9.67 1.07
N LYS A 44 10.37 9.82 -0.12
CA LYS A 44 10.65 10.97 -1.00
C LYS A 44 10.14 12.27 -0.39
N CYS A 45 8.97 12.24 0.25
CA CYS A 45 8.45 13.42 0.94
C CYS A 45 9.32 13.75 2.17
N LEU A 46 9.71 12.76 2.97
CA LEU A 46 10.62 12.97 4.11
C LEU A 46 11.92 13.67 3.68
N LYS A 47 12.55 13.19 2.60
CA LYS A 47 13.74 13.83 2.03
C LYS A 47 13.48 15.28 1.59
N ARG A 48 12.34 15.56 0.94
CA ARG A 48 11.96 16.92 0.53
C ARG A 48 11.73 17.86 1.72
N GLN A 49 11.24 17.33 2.84
CA GLN A 49 11.09 18.07 4.09
C GLN A 49 12.40 18.21 4.88
N GLY A 50 13.53 17.70 4.36
CA GLY A 50 14.81 17.71 5.09
C GLY A 50 14.83 16.78 6.30
N LEU A 51 13.88 15.84 6.40
CA LEU A 51 13.78 14.91 7.53
C LEU A 51 14.54 13.61 7.22
N PRO A 52 15.38 13.13 8.15
CA PRO A 52 16.02 11.84 7.96
C PRO A 52 14.99 10.70 7.96
N LYS A 53 15.34 9.61 7.28
CA LYS A 53 14.59 8.35 7.38
C LYS A 53 14.51 7.91 8.84
N GLY A 54 13.40 7.31 9.24
CA GLY A 54 13.18 6.89 10.62
C GLY A 54 12.63 7.97 11.55
N THR A 55 12.71 9.26 11.21
CA THR A 55 12.21 10.35 12.09
C THR A 55 10.71 10.22 12.33
N LEU A 56 9.91 10.23 11.26
CA LEU A 56 8.46 10.11 11.39
C LEU A 56 8.06 8.75 11.99
N ARG A 57 8.80 7.69 11.67
CA ARG A 57 8.60 6.36 12.24
C ARG A 57 8.79 6.34 13.76
N SER A 58 9.88 6.93 14.25
CA SER A 58 10.18 6.95 15.68
C SER A 58 9.18 7.81 16.46
N VAL A 59 8.80 8.95 15.89
CA VAL A 59 7.82 9.89 16.44
C VAL A 59 6.44 9.23 16.55
N LEU A 60 5.93 8.66 15.45
CA LEU A 60 4.63 7.98 15.44
C LEU A 60 4.64 6.75 16.37
N LYS A 61 5.74 5.97 16.39
CA LYS A 61 5.86 4.83 17.31
C LYS A 61 5.79 5.24 18.79
N ARG A 62 6.35 6.40 19.15
CA ARG A 62 6.23 6.94 20.52
C ARG A 62 4.80 7.37 20.81
N ALA A 63 4.19 8.12 19.91
CA ALA A 63 2.82 8.59 20.07
C ALA A 63 1.81 7.41 20.16
N MET A 64 2.04 6.33 19.40
CA MET A 64 1.27 5.09 19.51
C MET A 64 1.45 4.35 20.84
N LYS A 65 2.66 4.39 21.43
CA LYS A 65 2.88 3.82 22.76
C LYS A 65 2.10 4.57 23.83
N VAL A 66 2.03 5.90 23.73
CA VAL A 66 1.25 6.74 24.65
C VAL A 66 -0.23 6.41 24.52
N ARG A 67 -0.75 6.31 23.30
CA ARG A 67 -2.17 5.98 23.02
C ARG A 67 -2.57 4.58 23.49
N ALA A 68 -1.66 3.61 23.45
CA ALA A 68 -1.94 2.24 23.89
C ALA A 68 -2.06 2.07 25.41
N GLY A 69 -1.63 3.06 26.22
CA GLY A 69 -1.68 2.98 27.69
C GLY A 69 -0.86 1.83 28.29
N PRO A 70 -0.96 1.60 29.61
CA PRO A 70 -0.33 0.46 30.29
C PRO A 70 -1.05 -0.88 30.04
N SER A 71 -2.11 -0.89 29.23
CA SER A 71 -2.84 -2.13 28.96
C SER A 71 -1.94 -3.10 28.21
N LYS A 72 -1.74 -4.25 28.85
CA LYS A 72 -0.89 -5.37 28.43
C LYS A 72 -1.55 -6.18 27.31
N ASP A 73 -2.64 -5.68 26.76
CA ASP A 73 -3.43 -6.40 25.79
C ASP A 73 -2.70 -6.39 24.45
N ARG A 74 -2.45 -7.61 23.95
CA ARG A 74 -1.69 -7.94 22.75
C ARG A 74 -2.38 -7.50 21.45
N HIS A 75 -3.15 -6.41 21.46
CA HIS A 75 -3.75 -5.86 20.25
C HIS A 75 -2.64 -5.42 19.29
N ALA A 76 -2.74 -5.85 18.05
CA ALA A 76 -1.60 -6.01 17.18
C ALA A 76 -1.25 -4.63 16.59
N LYS A 77 -0.16 -4.07 17.13
CA LYS A 77 0.28 -2.69 16.87
C LYS A 77 0.47 -2.45 15.36
N PRO A 78 0.01 -1.30 14.83
CA PRO A 78 0.26 -0.92 13.45
C PRO A 78 1.76 -1.00 13.11
N ARG A 79 2.07 -1.59 11.97
CA ARG A 79 3.43 -1.67 11.46
C ARG A 79 3.72 -0.45 10.59
N LEU A 80 4.66 0.38 11.01
CA LEU A 80 5.14 1.48 10.17
C LEU A 80 6.19 0.98 9.18
N VAL A 81 5.95 1.28 7.91
CA VAL A 81 6.81 0.92 6.78
C VAL A 81 7.12 2.17 5.98
N GLU A 82 8.39 2.41 5.74
CA GLU A 82 8.86 3.48 4.87
C GLU A 82 8.92 2.96 3.43
N VAL A 83 8.26 3.66 2.53
CA VAL A 83 8.13 3.27 1.11
C VAL A 83 8.70 4.33 0.19
N GLY A 84 8.74 4.03 -1.11
CA GLY A 84 9.11 4.98 -2.16
C GLY A 84 8.10 6.11 -2.34
N CYS A 85 7.90 6.54 -3.59
CA CYS A 85 6.89 7.55 -3.89
C CYS A 85 5.49 6.96 -3.75
N LEU A 86 4.57 7.67 -3.10
CA LEU A 86 3.14 7.31 -3.09
C LEU A 86 2.35 7.96 -4.22
N GLY A 87 2.98 8.81 -5.04
CA GLY A 87 2.33 9.59 -6.09
C GLY A 87 2.23 11.08 -5.74
N PRO A 88 1.33 11.49 -4.85
CA PRO A 88 1.19 12.88 -4.46
C PRO A 88 2.40 13.30 -3.62
N CYS A 89 3.16 14.28 -4.10
CA CYS A 89 4.32 14.82 -3.41
C CYS A 89 4.08 16.31 -3.13
N PRO A 90 3.37 16.64 -2.04
CA PRO A 90 3.08 18.03 -1.69
C PRO A 90 4.34 18.77 -1.22
N LYS A 91 4.35 20.10 -1.38
CA LYS A 91 5.52 20.94 -1.09
C LYS A 91 5.85 21.00 0.41
N ARG A 92 4.85 20.99 1.29
CA ARG A 92 4.99 21.17 2.76
C ARG A 92 4.39 20.03 3.59
N ALA A 93 4.18 18.87 3.00
CA ALA A 93 3.61 17.73 3.72
C ALA A 93 4.28 16.41 3.33
N VAL A 94 4.01 15.39 4.13
CA VAL A 94 4.45 14.01 3.93
C VAL A 94 3.24 13.17 3.58
N ALA A 95 3.28 12.52 2.42
CA ALA A 95 2.26 11.54 2.06
C ALA A 95 2.38 10.31 2.96
N VAL A 96 1.28 9.99 3.64
CA VAL A 96 1.11 8.83 4.51
C VAL A 96 -0.17 8.10 4.10
N ALA A 97 -0.12 6.77 4.06
CA ALA A 97 -1.27 5.97 3.71
C ALA A 97 -1.41 4.79 4.67
N THR A 98 -2.64 4.42 5.00
CA THR A 98 -2.94 3.18 5.70
C THR A 98 -3.61 2.20 4.75
N THR A 99 -3.64 0.91 5.09
CA THR A 99 -4.39 -0.07 4.31
C THR A 99 -5.86 0.33 4.16
N ALA A 100 -6.47 0.87 5.21
CA ALA A 100 -7.83 1.40 5.18
C ALA A 100 -7.98 2.64 4.30
N SER A 101 -7.02 3.57 4.32
CA SER A 101 -7.09 4.78 3.49
C SER A 101 -6.94 4.42 2.00
N LEU A 102 -6.02 3.52 1.67
CA LEU A 102 -5.80 3.05 0.30
C LEU A 102 -7.00 2.28 -0.25
N ALA A 103 -7.65 1.44 0.58
CA ALA A 103 -8.89 0.75 0.18
C ALA A 103 -10.00 1.75 -0.23
N ARG A 104 -9.97 2.98 0.31
CA ARG A 104 -10.89 4.07 -0.02
C ARG A 104 -10.33 5.04 -1.07
N GLY A 105 -9.19 4.74 -1.69
CA GLY A 105 -8.54 5.62 -2.68
C GLY A 105 -7.96 6.92 -2.09
N ARG A 106 -7.67 6.96 -0.78
CA ARG A 106 -7.21 8.16 -0.07
C ARG A 106 -5.77 8.05 0.41
N ILE A 107 -5.03 9.15 0.27
CA ILE A 107 -3.69 9.35 0.83
C ILE A 107 -3.77 10.57 1.75
N ALA A 108 -3.32 10.41 3.00
CA ALA A 108 -3.26 11.50 3.96
C ALA A 108 -2.00 12.34 3.71
N LEU A 109 -2.15 13.66 3.73
CA LEU A 109 -1.04 14.60 3.65
C LEU A 109 -0.78 15.13 5.06
N VAL A 110 0.33 14.72 5.64
CA VAL A 110 0.67 15.00 7.04
C VAL A 110 1.71 16.11 7.09
N ASP A 111 1.42 17.19 7.80
CA ASP A 111 2.45 18.15 8.20
C ASP A 111 3.35 17.50 9.26
N PRO A 112 4.65 17.29 9.01
CA PRO A 112 5.55 16.70 10.00
C PRO A 112 5.75 17.56 11.25
N ALA A 113 5.43 18.86 11.20
CA ALA A 113 5.48 19.77 12.34
C ALA A 113 4.17 19.81 13.15
N GLY A 114 3.09 19.20 12.64
CA GLY A 114 1.78 19.20 13.29
C GLY A 114 1.71 18.36 14.57
N ASP A 115 0.58 18.46 15.27
CA ASP A 115 0.36 17.69 16.49
C ASP A 115 0.31 16.17 16.21
N ARG A 116 1.08 15.43 16.99
CA ARG A 116 1.33 14.01 16.76
C ARG A 116 0.14 13.15 17.11
N GLN A 117 -0.64 13.52 18.12
CA GLN A 117 -1.83 12.76 18.52
C GLN A 117 -2.95 13.00 17.51
N ALA A 118 -3.19 14.26 17.13
CA ALA A 118 -4.14 14.59 16.07
C ALA A 118 -3.81 13.89 14.73
N ILE A 119 -2.53 13.83 14.35
CA ILE A 119 -2.07 13.07 13.18
C ILE A 119 -2.39 11.58 13.32
N LEU A 120 -2.14 10.99 14.50
CA LEU A 120 -2.47 9.59 14.72
C LEU A 120 -3.98 9.35 14.66
N ASP A 121 -4.79 10.18 15.31
CA ASP A 121 -6.25 9.99 15.33
C ASP A 121 -6.85 10.14 13.92
N ALA A 122 -6.30 11.03 13.09
CA ALA A 122 -6.70 11.16 11.69
C ALA A 122 -6.26 9.97 10.81
N LEU A 123 -5.08 9.40 11.07
CA LEU A 123 -4.55 8.25 10.32
C LEU A 123 -5.13 6.91 10.80
N LEU A 124 -5.55 6.86 12.06
CA LEU A 124 -5.90 5.65 12.80
C LEU A 124 -7.30 5.76 13.45
N PRO A 125 -8.36 6.22 12.75
CA PRO A 125 -9.69 6.34 13.34
C PRO A 125 -10.27 4.97 13.74
N ASP A 126 -9.91 3.92 13.02
CA ASP A 126 -10.43 2.56 13.18
C ASP A 126 -9.44 1.62 13.89
N PHE A 127 -8.81 2.02 15.00
CA PHE A 127 -7.98 1.08 15.80
C PHE A 127 -8.68 0.72 17.11
N GLY A 128 -9.93 0.27 16.96
CA GLY A 128 -10.71 -0.39 18.02
C GLY A 128 -11.00 -1.86 17.66
N PRO A 129 -11.40 -2.69 18.63
CA PRO A 129 -11.60 -4.15 18.50
C PRO A 129 -12.63 -4.61 17.44
N LYS A 130 -13.23 -3.68 16.68
CA LYS A 130 -14.24 -3.93 15.65
C LYS A 130 -13.92 -3.32 14.29
N ALA A 131 -12.68 -2.88 14.08
CA ALA A 131 -12.26 -2.29 12.82
C ALA A 131 -12.24 -3.34 11.70
N THR A 132 -13.39 -3.51 11.07
CA THR A 132 -13.52 -4.30 9.87
C THR A 132 -13.06 -3.41 8.73
N LEU A 133 -12.04 -3.83 7.99
CA LEU A 133 -11.76 -3.25 6.68
C LEU A 133 -12.96 -3.58 5.80
N THR A 134 -13.95 -2.70 5.74
CA THR A 134 -15.03 -2.82 4.76
C THR A 134 -14.38 -2.84 3.38
N PRO A 135 -14.51 -3.93 2.60
CA PRO A 135 -13.97 -3.96 1.26
C PRO A 135 -14.62 -2.83 0.43
N PRO A 136 -13.89 -2.21 -0.52
CA PRO A 136 -14.50 -1.22 -1.41
C PRO A 136 -15.61 -1.91 -2.21
N GLY A 137 -16.87 -1.66 -1.83
CA GLY A 137 -18.05 -2.33 -2.37
C GLY A 137 -19.21 -2.54 -1.38
N GLY A 138 -19.01 -2.35 -0.07
CA GLY A 138 -20.10 -2.40 0.91
C GLY A 138 -20.84 -1.06 1.03
N SER A 139 -22.09 -1.00 0.58
CA SER A 139 -23.00 0.11 0.84
C SER A 139 -23.21 0.30 2.35
N VAL A 140 -22.97 1.52 2.82
CA VAL A 140 -23.28 1.94 4.20
C VAL A 140 -24.77 2.19 4.31
N ASP A 141 -25.52 1.23 4.83
CA ASP A 141 -26.90 1.44 5.26
C ASP A 141 -26.87 2.25 6.56
N THR A 142 -27.30 3.51 6.50
CA THR A 142 -27.42 4.40 7.66
C THR A 142 -28.89 4.48 8.02
N SER A 143 -29.30 3.80 9.09
CA SER A 143 -30.61 4.01 9.71
C SER A 143 -30.43 4.11 11.22
N PRO A 144 -30.74 5.25 11.86
CA PRO A 144 -30.87 5.33 13.31
C PRO A 144 -32.28 4.89 13.73
N ALA A 145 -32.37 4.21 14.87
CA ALA A 145 -33.58 4.04 15.67
C ALA A 145 -33.25 4.45 17.11
#